data_AF-I3EEA3-F1
#
_entry.id   AF-I3EEA3-F1
#
_cell.length_a   1.000
_cell.length_b   1.000
_cell.length_c   1.000
_cell.angle_alpha   90.00
_cell.angle_beta   90.00
_cell.angle_gamma   90.00
#
_symmetry.space_group_name_H-M   'P 1'
#
loop_
_entity.id
_entity.type
_entity.pdbx_description
1 polymer ?
#
loop_
_entity_poly.entity_id
_entity_poly.type
_entity_poly.pdbx_seq_one_letter_code
_entity_poly.pdbx_strand_id
1 'polypeptide(L)'
;MKNSMIIKLLIMMYTVCARLELSDIKAVLESSGYIDKNTLINHNGPLNPLRTYIMHKSSYMYNKRMFSQEINTDYSLKKSDKSTENEHFYIYTRNPENDNAYKCSGIGRRYTPNYLYYYHKTMIYMFPCENNNLSIEPCRNDSFTRFLRAHCSQVDSLYLLAALLLLSEGIDVPIAIEKNIHSGERILLKFDFDEFSFIDLPLWLESIVPKEADQQMHDANSVSENIDLYIRQENIMHEVERMMVYQKEAEEIVQFFKSLCIEPFLSDLEKCREPETQSNFN
;
A
#
# COMPACT_ATOMS: atom_id res chain seq x y z
N MET A 1 2.74 26.34 -30.59
CA MET A 1 3.58 25.29 -29.98
C MET A 1 3.80 24.19 -31.00
N LYS A 2 5.05 23.89 -31.37
CA LYS A 2 5.38 22.96 -32.46
C LYS A 2 5.01 21.52 -32.08
N ASN A 3 4.38 20.76 -32.97
CA ASN A 3 3.97 19.35 -32.79
C ASN A 3 5.08 18.46 -32.19
N SER A 4 6.35 18.79 -32.43
CA SER A 4 7.52 18.14 -31.81
C SER A 4 7.55 18.21 -30.28
N MET A 5 7.08 19.32 -29.68
CA MET A 5 7.04 19.49 -28.22
C MET A 5 5.92 18.65 -27.59
N ILE A 6 4.79 18.51 -28.27
CA ILE A 6 3.66 17.65 -27.85
C ILE A 6 4.08 16.18 -27.91
N ILE A 7 4.75 15.76 -28.98
CA ILE A 7 5.26 14.38 -29.13
C ILE A 7 6.30 14.06 -28.05
N LYS A 8 7.23 14.99 -27.76
CA LYS A 8 8.18 14.82 -26.65
C LYS A 8 7.50 14.73 -25.30
N LEU A 9 6.46 15.53 -25.06
CA LEU A 9 5.68 15.48 -23.82
C LEU A 9 4.93 14.14 -23.68
N LEU A 10 4.33 13.65 -24.77
CA LEU A 10 3.63 12.36 -24.80
C LEU A 10 4.59 11.18 -24.62
N ILE A 11 5.75 11.21 -25.28
CA ILE A 11 6.80 10.20 -25.09
C ILE A 11 7.34 10.29 -23.66
N MET A 12 7.56 11.48 -23.11
CA MET A 12 7.99 11.66 -21.73
C MET A 12 6.95 11.11 -20.75
N MET A 13 5.66 11.38 -20.97
CA MET A 13 4.57 10.78 -20.18
C MET A 13 4.52 9.25 -20.32
N TYR A 14 4.78 8.70 -21.50
CA TYR A 14 4.84 7.26 -21.75
C TYR A 14 6.08 6.60 -21.12
N THR A 15 7.23 7.28 -21.08
CA THR A 15 8.46 6.77 -20.46
C THR A 15 8.48 6.97 -18.94
N VAL A 16 7.82 8.01 -18.42
CA VAL A 16 7.74 8.31 -16.98
C VAL A 16 6.62 7.53 -16.32
N CYS A 17 5.52 7.27 -17.03
CA CYS A 17 4.50 6.32 -16.59
C CYS A 17 4.77 4.99 -17.29
N ALA A 18 5.47 4.06 -16.64
CA ALA A 18 5.70 2.67 -17.10
C ALA A 18 4.37 1.89 -17.33
N ARG A 19 3.59 2.31 -18.31
CA ARG A 19 2.28 1.77 -18.66
C ARG A 19 2.48 0.79 -19.79
N LEU A 20 2.50 -0.49 -19.44
CA LEU A 20 2.41 -1.56 -20.43
C LEU A 20 1.06 -1.49 -21.16
N GLU A 21 1.09 -1.38 -22.49
CA GLU A 21 -0.12 -1.53 -23.30
C GLU A 21 -0.51 -3.01 -23.40
N LEU A 22 -1.74 -3.29 -23.83
CA LEU A 22 -2.21 -4.67 -23.95
C LEU A 22 -1.37 -5.48 -24.96
N SER A 23 -0.87 -4.83 -26.01
CA SER A 23 0.08 -5.43 -26.96
C SER A 23 1.40 -5.81 -26.30
N ASP A 24 1.92 -4.97 -25.41
CA ASP A 24 3.17 -5.22 -24.69
C ASP A 24 2.98 -6.36 -23.68
N ILE A 25 1.86 -6.36 -22.96
CA ILE A 25 1.48 -7.46 -22.06
C ILE A 25 1.40 -8.77 -22.83
N LYS A 26 0.77 -8.76 -24.00
CA LYS A 26 0.67 -9.94 -24.86
C LYS A 26 2.04 -10.42 -25.32
N ALA A 27 2.92 -9.51 -25.75
CA ALA A 27 4.28 -9.84 -26.15
C ALA A 27 5.09 -10.44 -24.98
N VAL A 28 4.96 -9.91 -23.76
CA VAL A 28 5.61 -10.46 -22.55
C VAL A 28 5.07 -11.85 -22.22
N LEU A 29 3.77 -12.08 -22.34
CA LEU A 29 3.16 -13.39 -22.09
C LEU A 29 3.51 -14.44 -23.17
N GLU A 30 3.73 -14.01 -24.41
CA GLU A 30 4.16 -14.87 -25.52
C GLU A 30 5.67 -15.11 -25.52
N SER A 31 6.45 -14.24 -24.87
CA SER A 31 7.87 -14.46 -24.64
C SER A 31 8.10 -15.62 -23.66
N SER A 32 9.11 -16.45 -23.92
CA SER A 32 9.47 -17.53 -23.01
C SER A 32 9.94 -16.91 -21.70
N GLY A 33 9.12 -16.92 -20.65
CA GLY A 33 9.33 -16.21 -19.36
C GLY A 33 10.52 -16.70 -18.52
N TYR A 34 11.52 -17.29 -19.16
CA TYR A 34 12.78 -17.72 -18.57
C TYR A 34 13.60 -16.50 -18.16
N ILE A 35 13.90 -16.41 -16.86
CA ILE A 35 14.89 -15.48 -16.31
C ILE A 35 16.29 -16.02 -16.61
N ASP A 36 16.46 -17.34 -16.51
CA ASP A 36 17.68 -18.07 -16.87
C ASP A 36 17.33 -19.49 -17.37
N LYS A 37 18.34 -20.35 -17.58
CA LYS A 37 18.15 -21.72 -18.10
C LYS A 37 17.21 -22.60 -17.25
N ASN A 38 17.08 -22.32 -15.96
CA ASN A 38 16.35 -23.15 -15.00
C ASN A 38 15.21 -22.40 -14.28
N THR A 39 15.15 -21.07 -14.39
CA THR A 39 14.17 -20.24 -13.69
C THR A 39 13.15 -19.66 -14.67
N LEU A 40 11.87 -19.97 -14.46
CA LEU A 40 10.73 -19.50 -15.26
C LEU A 40 9.76 -18.71 -14.37
N ILE A 41 9.34 -17.52 -14.81
CA ILE A 41 8.25 -16.80 -14.17
C ILE A 41 6.96 -17.58 -14.37
N ASN A 42 6.27 -17.90 -13.27
CA ASN A 42 4.97 -18.55 -13.36
C ASN A 42 3.94 -17.60 -14.01
N HIS A 43 3.63 -17.84 -15.28
CA HIS A 43 2.64 -17.06 -16.02
C HIS A 43 1.23 -17.15 -15.44
N ASN A 44 0.90 -18.16 -14.63
CA ASN A 44 -0.39 -18.26 -13.95
C ASN A 44 -0.35 -17.69 -12.51
N GLY A 45 0.81 -17.19 -12.07
CA GLY A 45 1.01 -16.64 -10.74
C GLY A 45 0.47 -15.21 -10.58
N PRO A 46 0.58 -14.64 -9.37
CA PRO A 46 0.10 -13.30 -9.07
C PRO A 46 0.84 -12.19 -9.82
N LEU A 47 2.06 -12.44 -10.30
CA LEU A 47 2.84 -11.52 -11.12
C LEU A 47 2.42 -11.50 -12.60
N ASN A 48 1.35 -12.21 -12.98
CA ASN A 48 0.83 -12.16 -14.35
C ASN A 48 0.44 -10.71 -14.73
N PRO A 49 1.07 -10.11 -15.75
CA PRO A 49 0.81 -8.72 -16.13
C PRO A 49 -0.61 -8.48 -16.68
N LEU A 50 -1.23 -9.48 -17.32
CA LEU A 50 -2.62 -9.41 -17.75
C LEU A 50 -3.59 -9.41 -16.56
N ARG A 51 -3.32 -10.20 -15.51
CA ARG A 51 -4.10 -10.18 -14.28
C ARG A 51 -4.05 -8.80 -13.64
N THR A 52 -2.85 -8.23 -13.49
CA THR A 52 -2.64 -6.88 -12.97
C THR A 52 -3.38 -5.83 -13.81
N TYR A 53 -3.31 -5.93 -15.15
CA TYR A 53 -4.03 -5.03 -16.05
C TYR A 53 -5.54 -5.09 -15.86
N ILE A 54 -6.12 -6.30 -15.79
CA ILE A 54 -7.55 -6.50 -15.57
C ILE A 54 -7.96 -5.92 -14.21
N MET A 55 -7.23 -6.24 -13.14
CA MET A 55 -7.50 -5.73 -11.79
C MET A 55 -7.45 -4.19 -11.73
N HIS A 56 -6.48 -3.58 -12.42
CA HIS A 56 -6.40 -2.13 -12.53
C HIS A 56 -7.60 -1.55 -13.30
N LYS A 57 -7.94 -2.14 -14.46
CA LYS A 57 -9.08 -1.69 -15.29
C LYS A 57 -10.43 -1.85 -14.61
N SER A 58 -10.59 -2.87 -13.77
CA SER A 58 -11.79 -3.09 -12.98
C SER A 58 -11.82 -2.29 -11.67
N SER A 59 -10.83 -1.40 -11.44
CA SER A 59 -10.67 -0.64 -10.20
C SER A 59 -10.69 -1.54 -8.96
N TYR A 60 -10.11 -2.74 -9.06
CA TYR A 60 -10.21 -3.79 -8.03
C TYR A 60 -9.79 -3.29 -6.65
N MET A 61 -8.61 -2.65 -6.55
CA MET A 61 -8.12 -2.14 -5.27
C MET A 61 -8.97 -1.01 -4.70
N TYR A 62 -9.49 -0.12 -5.56
CA TYR A 62 -10.41 0.94 -5.15
C TYR A 62 -11.69 0.32 -4.58
N ASN A 63 -12.29 -0.63 -5.29
CA ASN A 63 -13.51 -1.30 -4.86
C ASN A 63 -13.29 -2.07 -3.56
N LYS A 64 -12.15 -2.76 -3.42
CA LYS A 64 -11.77 -3.42 -2.17
C LYS A 64 -11.58 -2.43 -1.02
N ARG A 65 -10.96 -1.27 -1.25
CA ARG A 65 -10.78 -0.26 -0.20
C ARG A 65 -12.06 0.46 0.22
N MET A 66 -13.02 0.62 -0.70
CA MET A 66 -14.23 1.41 -0.45
C MET A 66 -15.46 0.61 -0.04
N PHE A 67 -15.54 -0.67 -0.43
CA PHE A 67 -16.77 -1.45 -0.30
C PHE A 67 -16.61 -2.76 0.50
N SER A 68 -15.43 -3.07 1.02
CA SER A 68 -15.25 -4.26 1.87
C SER A 68 -15.91 -4.05 3.23
N GLN A 69 -16.75 -5.00 3.65
CA GLN A 69 -17.44 -4.98 4.95
C GLN A 69 -16.46 -5.08 6.14
N GLU A 70 -15.25 -5.58 5.89
CA GLU A 70 -14.18 -5.68 6.86
C GLU A 70 -13.42 -4.35 7.06
N ILE A 71 -13.84 -3.27 6.41
CA ILE A 71 -13.34 -1.92 6.62
C ILE A 71 -14.42 -1.09 7.33
N ASN A 72 -14.08 -0.60 8.51
CA ASN A 72 -14.86 0.41 9.19
C ASN A 72 -14.65 1.77 8.50
N THR A 73 -15.68 2.18 7.77
CA THR A 73 -15.74 3.39 6.95
C THR A 73 -15.96 4.61 7.85
N ASP A 74 -15.04 5.58 7.85
CA ASP A 74 -15.23 6.87 8.54
C ASP A 74 -16.13 7.83 7.74
N TYR A 75 -17.38 7.99 8.16
CA TYR A 75 -18.32 8.91 7.54
C TYR A 75 -19.12 9.66 8.59
N SER A 76 -19.67 10.80 8.19
CA SER A 76 -20.67 11.53 8.97
C SER A 76 -21.90 11.82 8.12
N LEU A 77 -23.06 11.76 8.76
CA LEU A 77 -24.32 12.14 8.16
C LEU A 77 -24.95 13.22 9.04
N LYS A 78 -25.05 14.44 8.53
CA LYS A 78 -25.61 15.58 9.26
C LYS A 78 -26.87 16.08 8.56
N LYS A 79 -27.92 16.38 9.31
CA LYS A 79 -29.12 17.02 8.73
C LYS A 79 -28.73 18.42 8.25
N SER A 80 -29.09 18.76 7.02
CA SER A 80 -28.83 20.06 6.42
C SER A 80 -29.82 21.09 6.95
N ASP A 81 -29.37 22.33 7.11
CA ASP A 81 -30.20 23.49 7.43
C ASP A 81 -31.29 23.77 6.38
N LYS A 82 -31.15 23.20 5.17
CA LYS A 82 -32.17 23.25 4.11
C LYS A 82 -33.39 22.37 4.40
N SER A 83 -33.33 21.54 5.43
CA SER A 83 -34.43 20.64 5.79
C SER A 83 -35.63 21.40 6.33
N THR A 84 -36.82 21.02 5.89
CA THR A 84 -38.10 21.50 6.41
C THR A 84 -38.78 20.41 7.26
N GLU A 85 -39.98 20.67 7.76
CA GLU A 85 -40.79 19.66 8.46
C GLU A 85 -41.18 18.49 7.53
N ASN A 86 -41.39 18.76 6.24
CA ASN A 86 -41.84 17.75 5.27
C ASN A 86 -40.72 17.19 4.39
N GLU A 87 -39.57 17.89 4.29
CA GLU A 87 -38.44 17.47 3.46
C GLU A 87 -37.16 17.43 4.30
N HIS A 88 -36.46 16.30 4.30
CA HIS A 88 -35.23 16.13 5.05
C HIS A 88 -34.05 15.99 4.08
N PHE A 89 -33.13 16.94 4.15
CA PHE A 89 -31.88 16.91 3.40
C PHE A 89 -30.75 16.54 4.35
N TYR A 90 -29.87 15.64 3.91
CA TYR A 90 -28.71 15.23 4.68
C TYR A 90 -27.43 15.52 3.90
N ILE A 91 -26.42 16.00 4.62
CA ILE A 91 -25.06 16.16 4.13
C ILE A 91 -24.32 14.89 4.55
N TYR A 92 -23.89 14.14 3.55
CA TYR A 92 -23.00 12.99 3.73
C TYR A 92 -21.57 13.44 3.47
N THR A 93 -20.69 13.24 4.45
CA THR A 93 -19.26 13.54 4.34
C THR A 93 -18.48 12.27 4.64
N ARG A 94 -17.49 11.98 3.80
CA ARG A 94 -16.67 10.77 3.87
C ARG A 94 -15.20 11.16 4.04
N ASN A 95 -14.49 10.54 4.98
CA ASN A 95 -13.04 10.74 5.15
C ASN A 95 -12.31 9.38 5.09
N PRO A 96 -11.98 8.87 3.89
CA PRO A 96 -11.33 7.55 3.74
C PRO A 96 -9.95 7.44 4.40
N GLU A 97 -9.34 8.59 4.68
CA GLU A 97 -8.09 8.74 5.43
C GLU A 97 -8.20 8.21 6.86
N ASN A 98 -9.39 8.24 7.45
CA ASN A 98 -9.63 7.77 8.82
C ASN A 98 -10.21 6.35 8.88
N ASP A 99 -10.22 5.65 7.75
CA ASP A 99 -10.66 4.26 7.70
C ASP A 99 -9.82 3.36 8.58
N ASN A 100 -10.49 2.38 9.18
CA ASN A 100 -9.85 1.40 10.02
C ASN A 100 -10.33 0.00 9.67
N ALA A 101 -9.50 -1.01 9.92
CA ALA A 101 -9.94 -2.39 9.79
C ALA A 101 -11.00 -2.70 10.84
N TYR A 102 -12.06 -3.40 10.43
CA TYR A 102 -13.12 -3.83 11.32
C TYR A 102 -12.60 -4.91 12.27
N LYS A 103 -12.62 -4.63 13.57
CA LYS A 103 -12.23 -5.59 14.60
C LYS A 103 -13.43 -6.44 15.00
N CYS A 104 -13.52 -7.65 14.45
CA CYS A 104 -14.59 -8.59 14.79
C CYS A 104 -14.41 -9.12 16.23
N SER A 105 -15.39 -8.87 17.09
CA SER A 105 -15.42 -9.33 18.50
C SER A 105 -16.32 -10.54 18.75
N GLY A 106 -16.96 -11.09 17.72
CA GLY A 106 -17.95 -12.17 17.86
C GLY A 106 -17.34 -13.56 18.11
N ILE A 107 -17.77 -14.21 19.19
CA ILE A 107 -17.53 -15.63 19.48
C ILE A 107 -18.31 -16.47 18.45
N GLY A 108 -17.65 -17.35 17.69
CA GLY A 108 -18.31 -18.38 16.86
C GLY A 108 -18.09 -18.35 15.34
N ARG A 109 -17.12 -17.59 14.80
CA ARG A 109 -16.77 -17.66 13.36
C ARG A 109 -15.68 -18.70 13.08
N ARG A 110 -15.73 -19.32 11.88
CA ARG A 110 -14.80 -20.37 11.40
C ARG A 110 -13.37 -19.89 11.07
N TYR A 111 -13.18 -18.59 10.88
CA TYR A 111 -11.88 -17.98 10.54
C TYR A 111 -11.33 -17.24 11.76
N THR A 112 -10.01 -17.27 11.94
CA THR A 112 -9.30 -16.45 12.95
C THR A 112 -9.65 -14.98 12.71
N PRO A 113 -10.44 -14.34 13.59
CA PRO A 113 -10.87 -12.94 13.41
C PRO A 113 -9.69 -11.96 13.27
N ASN A 114 -8.51 -12.38 13.72
CA ASN A 114 -7.27 -11.62 13.66
C ASN A 114 -6.73 -11.48 12.23
N TYR A 115 -6.73 -12.54 11.40
CA TYR A 115 -6.15 -12.47 10.05
C TYR A 115 -6.85 -11.41 9.20
N LEU A 116 -8.18 -11.45 9.11
CA LEU A 116 -8.94 -10.48 8.31
C LEU A 116 -8.70 -9.05 8.79
N TYR A 117 -8.69 -8.84 10.12
CA TYR A 117 -8.36 -7.54 10.68
C TYR A 117 -6.98 -7.05 10.20
N TYR A 118 -5.93 -7.85 10.34
CA TYR A 118 -4.58 -7.45 9.94
C TYR A 118 -4.42 -7.33 8.41
N TYR A 119 -5.07 -8.20 7.63
CA TYR A 119 -5.09 -8.11 6.17
C TYR A 119 -5.69 -6.77 5.71
N HIS A 120 -6.87 -6.41 6.23
CA HIS A 120 -7.52 -5.15 5.85
C HIS A 120 -6.76 -3.94 6.40
N LYS A 121 -6.13 -4.06 7.57
CA LYS A 121 -5.27 -3.01 8.13
C LYS A 121 -4.03 -2.77 7.25
N THR A 122 -3.32 -3.82 6.87
CA THR A 122 -2.18 -3.76 5.94
C THR A 122 -2.60 -3.21 4.58
N MET A 123 -3.77 -3.60 4.05
CA MET A 123 -4.30 -3.04 2.81
C MET A 123 -4.58 -1.53 2.92
N ILE A 124 -5.08 -1.04 4.05
CA ILE A 124 -5.29 0.41 4.27
C ILE A 124 -3.97 1.17 4.25
N TYR A 125 -2.91 0.63 4.87
CA TYR A 125 -1.59 1.27 4.90
C TYR A 125 -0.87 1.25 3.55
N MET A 126 -0.96 0.13 2.81
CA MET A 126 -0.31 0.03 1.49
C MET A 126 -1.06 0.80 0.40
N PHE A 127 -2.37 0.97 0.56
CA PHE A 127 -3.25 1.64 -0.40
C PHE A 127 -4.13 2.68 0.29
N PRO A 128 -3.53 3.77 0.80
CA PRO A 128 -4.27 4.86 1.41
C PRO A 128 -5.20 5.53 0.40
N CYS A 129 -6.23 6.20 0.91
CA CYS A 129 -7.10 7.00 0.08
C CYS A 129 -7.22 8.39 0.70
N GLU A 130 -6.62 9.37 0.03
CA GLU A 130 -6.68 10.78 0.41
C GLU A 130 -7.53 11.53 -0.59
N ASN A 131 -8.38 12.44 -0.13
CA ASN A 131 -9.29 13.21 -1.00
C ASN A 131 -10.16 12.33 -1.93
N ASN A 132 -10.61 11.17 -1.46
CA ASN A 132 -11.37 10.16 -2.22
C ASN A 132 -10.64 9.54 -3.43
N ASN A 133 -9.33 9.77 -3.57
CA ASN A 133 -8.50 9.14 -4.60
C ASN A 133 -7.62 8.07 -3.96
N LEU A 134 -7.64 6.86 -4.53
CA LEU A 134 -6.72 5.81 -4.11
C LEU A 134 -5.30 6.22 -4.52
N SER A 135 -4.41 6.25 -3.53
CA SER A 135 -3.01 6.61 -3.68
C SER A 135 -2.14 5.54 -3.04
N ILE A 136 -0.88 5.50 -3.42
CA ILE A 136 0.15 4.82 -2.61
C ILE A 136 0.91 5.84 -1.75
N GLU A 137 0.74 7.14 -2.01
CA GLU A 137 1.36 8.24 -1.28
C GLU A 137 0.32 8.87 -0.35
N PRO A 138 0.39 8.61 0.97
CA PRO A 138 -0.33 9.39 1.95
C PRO A 138 0.54 10.56 2.46
N CYS A 139 -0.09 11.56 3.04
CA CYS A 139 0.53 12.67 3.76
C CYS A 139 1.11 12.27 5.13
N ARG A 140 0.92 11.01 5.58
CA ARG A 140 1.40 10.54 6.88
C ARG A 140 2.92 10.33 6.89
N ASN A 141 3.53 10.78 7.98
CA ASN A 141 4.99 10.78 8.14
C ASN A 141 5.61 9.41 8.44
N ASP A 142 4.81 8.44 8.87
CA ASP A 142 5.21 7.06 9.17
C ASP A 142 4.74 6.05 8.10
N SER A 143 4.34 6.56 6.93
CA SER A 143 3.77 5.72 5.87
C SER A 143 4.78 4.82 5.18
N PHE A 144 4.30 3.65 4.76
CA PHE A 144 5.17 2.65 4.14
C PHE A 144 5.84 3.11 2.85
N THR A 145 5.12 3.83 1.99
CA THR A 145 5.69 4.32 0.73
C THR A 145 6.75 5.40 0.97
N ARG A 146 6.56 6.26 1.97
CA ARG A 146 7.59 7.20 2.39
C ARG A 146 8.81 6.47 2.93
N PHE A 147 8.61 5.44 3.75
CA PHE A 147 9.70 4.58 4.22
C PHE A 147 10.50 3.97 3.05
N LEU A 148 9.81 3.38 2.06
CA LEU A 148 10.45 2.87 0.85
C LEU A 148 11.20 3.97 0.07
N ARG A 149 10.63 5.17 -0.02
CA ARG A 149 11.28 6.31 -0.71
C ARG A 149 12.52 6.81 0.01
N ALA A 150 12.52 6.86 1.33
CA ALA A 150 13.70 7.22 2.11
C ALA A 150 14.89 6.26 1.86
N HIS A 151 14.59 5.04 1.42
CA HIS A 151 15.56 4.00 1.10
C HIS A 151 15.63 3.67 -0.40
N CYS A 152 15.08 4.51 -1.28
CA CYS A 152 14.95 4.19 -2.72
C CYS A 152 16.24 4.30 -3.52
N SER A 153 17.26 4.99 -3.00
CA SER A 153 18.59 5.05 -3.61
C SER A 153 19.38 3.74 -3.45
N GLN A 154 18.84 2.79 -2.67
CA GLN A 154 19.44 1.50 -2.38
C GLN A 154 18.56 0.37 -2.94
N VAL A 155 19.21 -0.72 -3.37
CA VAL A 155 18.53 -1.96 -3.80
C VAL A 155 17.69 -2.55 -2.66
N ASP A 156 17.97 -2.14 -1.43
CA ASP A 156 17.32 -2.56 -0.18
C ASP A 156 15.79 -2.41 -0.20
N SER A 157 15.25 -1.35 -0.80
CA SER A 157 13.78 -1.20 -0.94
C SER A 157 13.18 -2.25 -1.86
N LEU A 158 13.90 -2.62 -2.92
CA LEU A 158 13.49 -3.70 -3.83
C LEU A 158 13.63 -5.07 -3.15
N TYR A 159 14.69 -5.29 -2.37
CA TYR A 159 14.84 -6.51 -1.58
C TYR A 159 13.76 -6.64 -0.52
N LEU A 160 13.34 -5.55 0.12
CA LEU A 160 12.23 -5.56 1.07
C LEU A 160 10.93 -5.95 0.37
N LEU A 161 10.61 -5.31 -0.75
CA LEU A 161 9.41 -5.66 -1.53
C LEU A 161 9.46 -7.11 -2.03
N ALA A 162 10.63 -7.60 -2.46
CA ALA A 162 10.82 -8.99 -2.85
C ALA A 162 10.61 -9.95 -1.68
N ALA A 163 11.14 -9.63 -0.49
CA ALA A 163 10.93 -10.42 0.72
C ALA A 163 9.44 -10.49 1.09
N LEU A 164 8.73 -9.35 1.07
CA LEU A 164 7.28 -9.31 1.34
C LEU A 164 6.49 -10.13 0.31
N LEU A 165 6.87 -10.07 -0.97
CA LEU A 165 6.26 -10.88 -2.02
C LEU A 165 6.46 -12.38 -1.77
N LEU A 166 7.68 -12.81 -1.45
CA LEU A 166 7.98 -14.21 -1.15
C LEU A 166 7.20 -14.71 0.08
N LEU A 167 7.14 -13.91 1.14
CA LEU A 167 6.32 -14.20 2.33
C LEU A 167 4.82 -14.32 1.98
N SER A 168 4.33 -13.51 1.03
CA SER A 168 2.94 -13.59 0.57
C SER A 168 2.60 -14.89 -0.16
N GLU A 169 3.61 -15.54 -0.75
CA GLU A 169 3.51 -16.86 -1.37
C GLU A 169 3.79 -18.01 -0.38
N GLY A 170 4.07 -17.70 0.89
CA GLY A 170 4.39 -18.69 1.92
C GLY A 170 5.82 -19.17 1.94
N ILE A 171 6.72 -18.51 1.21
CA ILE A 171 8.14 -18.80 1.25
C ILE A 171 8.69 -18.12 2.49
N ASP A 172 9.21 -18.92 3.42
CA ASP A 172 9.86 -18.39 4.62
C ASP A 172 11.13 -17.63 4.23
N VAL A 173 11.21 -16.38 4.67
CA VAL A 173 12.32 -15.45 4.40
C VAL A 173 12.82 -14.94 5.74
N PRO A 174 14.14 -14.95 6.00
CA PRO A 174 14.69 -14.61 7.31
C PRO A 174 14.77 -13.09 7.51
N ILE A 175 13.60 -12.43 7.43
CA ILE A 175 13.42 -11.02 7.71
C ILE A 175 13.03 -10.85 9.18
N ALA A 176 13.69 -9.95 9.89
CA ALA A 176 13.48 -9.68 11.31
C ALA A 176 13.38 -8.20 11.59
N ILE A 177 12.70 -7.86 12.68
CA ILE A 177 12.75 -6.52 13.26
C ILE A 177 13.51 -6.67 14.56
N GLU A 178 14.68 -6.04 14.63
CA GLU A 178 15.57 -6.12 15.78
C GLU A 178 15.79 -4.73 16.37
N LYS A 179 15.94 -4.69 17.69
CA LYS A 179 16.29 -3.46 18.40
C LYS A 179 17.80 -3.37 18.54
N ASN A 180 18.40 -2.40 17.87
CA ASN A 180 19.79 -2.04 18.06
C ASN A 180 19.91 -1.04 19.21
N ILE A 181 20.86 -1.29 20.13
CA ILE A 181 21.10 -0.44 21.30
C ILE A 181 21.50 1.00 20.91
N HIS A 182 22.18 1.17 19.78
CA HIS A 182 22.72 2.45 19.32
C HIS A 182 21.87 3.14 18.25
N SER A 183 21.21 2.38 17.37
CA SER A 183 20.51 2.92 16.19
C SER A 183 19.00 2.66 16.17
N GLY A 184 18.44 2.15 17.27
CA GLY A 184 17.00 1.89 17.40
C GLY A 184 16.53 0.63 16.68
N GLU A 185 15.23 0.49 16.50
CA GLU A 185 14.60 -0.63 15.80
C GLU A 185 14.89 -0.59 14.29
N ARG A 186 15.16 -1.76 13.69
CA ARG A 186 15.60 -1.89 12.30
C ARG A 186 14.99 -3.14 11.65
N ILE A 187 14.71 -3.06 10.35
CA ILE A 187 14.34 -4.21 9.53
C ILE A 187 15.62 -4.82 8.96
N LEU A 188 15.84 -6.09 9.26
CA LEU A 188 17.00 -6.87 8.81
C LEU A 188 16.56 -8.03 7.94
N LEU A 189 17.28 -8.27 6.84
CA LEU A 189 17.24 -9.53 6.10
C LEU A 189 18.62 -10.17 6.22
N LYS A 190 18.75 -11.21 7.04
CA LYS A 190 20.02 -11.91 7.30
C LYS A 190 19.77 -13.39 7.51
N PHE A 191 20.66 -14.24 7.03
CA PHE A 191 20.62 -15.67 7.37
C PHE A 191 21.37 -15.91 8.68
N ASP A 192 20.97 -16.91 9.47
CA ASP A 192 21.53 -17.19 10.80
C ASP A 192 23.04 -17.47 10.81
N PHE A 193 23.62 -17.80 9.65
CA PHE A 193 25.04 -18.17 9.51
C PHE A 193 25.89 -17.06 8.88
N ASP A 194 25.31 -15.92 8.52
CA ASP A 194 26.00 -14.86 7.80
C ASP A 194 26.23 -13.63 8.69
N GLU A 195 27.44 -13.07 8.64
CA GLU A 195 27.72 -11.75 9.24
C GLU A 195 27.12 -10.61 8.40
N PHE A 196 26.70 -10.91 7.16
CA PHE A 196 26.19 -9.94 6.20
C PHE A 196 24.66 -9.86 6.21
N SER A 197 24.13 -8.63 6.24
CA SER A 197 22.71 -8.34 6.05
C SER A 197 22.45 -7.87 4.62
N PHE A 198 21.50 -8.52 3.94
CA PHE A 198 21.01 -8.13 2.62
C PHE A 198 20.15 -6.86 2.67
N ILE A 199 19.52 -6.62 3.82
CA ILE A 199 18.72 -5.43 4.11
C ILE A 199 19.08 -5.02 5.54
N ASP A 200 19.37 -3.73 5.74
CA ASP A 200 19.51 -3.14 7.05
C ASP A 200 18.91 -1.72 7.10
N LEU A 201 17.61 -1.65 7.38
CA LEU A 201 16.83 -0.41 7.27
C LEU A 201 16.39 0.13 8.64
N PRO A 202 16.75 1.36 9.03
CA PRO A 202 16.28 1.99 10.26
C PRO A 202 14.78 2.29 10.21
N LEU A 203 14.03 1.92 11.26
CA LEU A 203 12.62 2.30 11.40
C LEU A 203 12.41 3.72 11.96
N TRP A 204 13.49 4.43 12.29
CA TRP A 204 13.43 5.83 12.71
C TRP A 204 13.95 6.70 11.58
N LEU A 205 13.07 7.51 10.99
CA LEU A 205 13.42 8.41 9.89
C LEU A 205 13.22 9.87 10.31
N GLU A 206 14.09 10.75 9.80
CA GLU A 206 13.92 12.19 9.99
C GLU A 206 12.66 12.66 9.24
N SER A 207 11.86 13.49 9.90
CA SER A 207 10.68 14.14 9.33
C SER A 207 10.70 15.63 9.58
N ILE A 208 10.29 16.36 8.55
CA ILE A 208 9.89 17.75 8.64
C ILE A 208 8.45 17.77 9.15
N VAL A 209 8.22 18.42 10.29
CA VAL A 209 6.88 18.65 10.83
C VAL A 209 6.64 20.16 10.91
N PRO A 210 5.53 20.68 10.37
CA PRO A 210 5.17 22.09 10.57
C PRO A 210 4.97 22.34 12.06
N LYS A 211 5.63 23.37 12.64
CA LYS A 211 5.27 23.81 13.98
C LYS A 211 3.78 24.17 13.99
N GLU A 212 3.05 23.64 14.97
CA GLU A 212 1.61 23.82 15.11
C GLU A 212 1.23 25.29 14.93
N ALA A 213 0.59 25.61 13.79
CA ALA A 213 -0.13 26.87 13.66
C ALA A 213 -1.49 26.65 14.30
N ASP A 214 -1.82 27.51 15.27
CA ASP A 214 -3.10 27.53 15.96
C ASP A 214 -4.27 27.26 15.00
N GLN A 215 -5.13 26.35 15.42
CA GLN A 215 -6.32 25.88 14.71
C GLN A 215 -7.14 27.02 14.10
N GLN A 216 -7.18 27.11 12.77
CA GLN A 216 -8.33 27.58 11.99
C GLN A 216 -8.12 27.27 10.49
N MET A 217 -8.32 26.01 10.10
CA MET A 217 -8.57 25.68 8.69
C MET A 217 -10.03 26.00 8.37
N HIS A 218 -10.27 27.23 7.91
CA HIS A 218 -11.47 27.55 7.16
C HIS A 218 -11.35 27.02 5.72
N ASP A 219 -12.46 26.44 5.27
CA ASP A 219 -12.83 26.01 3.93
C ASP A 219 -11.96 26.55 2.77
N ALA A 220 -11.30 25.65 2.04
CA ALA A 220 -10.85 25.92 0.68
C ALA A 220 -11.00 24.66 -0.19
N ASN A 221 -12.15 24.57 -0.85
CA ASN A 221 -12.30 23.82 -2.10
C ASN A 221 -11.36 24.45 -3.15
N SER A 222 -10.24 23.82 -3.49
CA SER A 222 -9.60 24.04 -4.78
C SER A 222 -8.78 22.86 -5.25
N VAL A 223 -9.06 22.52 -6.51
CA VAL A 223 -8.54 21.46 -7.35
C VAL A 223 -7.03 21.59 -7.60
N SER A 224 -6.34 20.43 -7.62
CA SER A 224 -5.12 20.10 -8.38
C SER A 224 -3.99 21.13 -8.40
N GLU A 225 -2.88 20.81 -7.72
CA GLU A 225 -1.53 20.80 -8.33
C GLU A 225 -0.49 20.19 -7.38
N ASN A 226 0.06 19.06 -7.82
CA ASN A 226 1.47 18.63 -7.74
C ASN A 226 2.22 18.60 -6.38
N ILE A 227 2.77 17.41 -6.08
CA ILE A 227 4.19 17.00 -5.88
C ILE A 227 5.26 18.06 -5.48
N ASP A 228 5.01 19.34 -5.66
CA ASP A 228 5.85 20.48 -5.27
C ASP A 228 5.73 20.88 -3.79
N LEU A 229 4.85 20.28 -2.99
CA LEU A 229 4.73 20.64 -1.56
C LEU A 229 6.02 20.35 -0.77
N TYR A 230 6.80 19.34 -1.17
CA TYR A 230 8.10 19.05 -0.54
C TYR A 230 9.21 20.04 -0.92
N ILE A 231 9.10 20.73 -2.06
CA ILE A 231 10.11 21.71 -2.53
C ILE A 231 9.67 23.16 -2.22
N ARG A 232 8.36 23.44 -2.20
CA ARG A 232 7.84 24.78 -1.83
C ARG A 232 7.85 25.05 -0.34
N GLN A 233 7.92 24.03 0.52
CA GLN A 233 8.15 24.23 1.96
C GLN A 233 9.52 24.83 2.28
N GLU A 234 10.53 24.75 1.38
CA GLU A 234 11.80 25.47 1.57
C GLU A 234 11.64 27.00 1.47
N ASN A 235 10.57 27.51 0.84
CA ASN A 235 10.39 28.95 0.59
C ASN A 235 9.32 29.62 1.47
N ILE A 236 8.64 28.89 2.35
CA ILE A 236 7.77 29.49 3.37
C ILE A 236 8.46 29.32 4.71
N MET A 237 9.20 30.36 5.09
CA MET A 237 9.99 30.49 6.31
C MET A 237 9.09 30.63 7.55
N HIS A 238 8.25 29.63 7.79
CA HIS A 238 7.71 29.31 9.11
C HIS A 238 8.55 28.18 9.68
N GLU A 239 9.02 28.36 10.92
CA GLU A 239 9.98 27.46 11.59
C GLU A 239 9.60 25.98 11.43
N VAL A 240 10.37 25.24 10.64
CA VAL A 240 10.24 23.79 10.48
C VAL A 240 11.00 23.10 11.60
N GLU A 241 10.37 22.18 12.30
CA GLU A 241 11.05 21.29 13.25
C GLU A 241 11.41 19.97 12.56
N ARG A 242 12.67 19.54 12.75
CA ARG A 242 13.16 18.23 12.33
C ARG A 242 13.04 17.28 13.52
N MET A 243 12.27 16.22 13.37
CA MET A 243 12.10 15.21 14.42
C MET A 243 12.25 13.80 13.85
N MET A 244 12.66 12.87 14.70
CA MET A 244 12.70 11.45 14.35
C MET A 244 11.30 10.85 14.50
N VAL A 245 10.79 10.24 13.42
CA VAL A 245 9.47 9.60 13.38
C VAL A 245 9.66 8.10 13.22
N TYR A 246 9.06 7.35 14.15
CA TYR A 246 9.01 5.90 14.06
C TYR A 246 8.05 5.45 12.95
N GLN A 247 8.53 4.61 12.06
CA GLN A 247 7.83 4.15 10.86
C GLN A 247 6.92 2.96 11.21
N LYS A 248 5.85 3.24 11.96
CA LYS A 248 4.95 2.22 12.52
C LYS A 248 4.21 1.44 11.44
N GLU A 249 3.74 2.09 10.37
CA GLU A 249 3.04 1.37 9.30
C GLU A 249 3.98 0.35 8.62
N ALA A 250 5.25 0.69 8.43
CA ALA A 250 6.25 -0.22 7.86
C ALA A 250 6.51 -1.44 8.75
N GLU A 251 6.66 -1.25 10.07
CA GLU A 251 6.77 -2.35 11.02
C GLU A 251 5.55 -3.28 10.94
N GLU A 252 4.34 -2.73 11.03
CA GLU A 252 3.12 -3.53 11.09
C GLU A 252 2.88 -4.32 9.79
N ILE A 253 3.24 -3.75 8.64
CA ILE A 253 3.21 -4.46 7.35
C ILE A 253 4.19 -5.64 7.36
N VAL A 254 5.45 -5.41 7.74
CA VAL A 254 6.46 -6.48 7.78
C VAL A 254 6.03 -7.60 8.72
N GLN A 255 5.53 -7.26 9.91
CA GLN A 255 5.04 -8.26 10.88
C GLN A 255 3.85 -9.05 10.34
N PHE A 256 2.92 -8.40 9.64
CA PHE A 256 1.81 -9.11 8.98
C PHE A 256 2.31 -10.13 7.96
N PHE A 257 3.18 -9.75 7.03
CA PHE A 257 3.70 -10.70 6.03
C PHE A 257 4.50 -11.84 6.67
N LYS A 258 5.29 -11.56 7.71
CA LYS A 258 5.97 -12.62 8.49
C LYS A 258 5.00 -13.63 9.11
N SER A 259 3.85 -13.16 9.61
CA SER A 259 2.85 -14.04 10.22
C SER A 259 2.23 -15.04 9.24
N LEU A 260 2.25 -14.74 7.93
CA LEU A 260 1.69 -15.62 6.89
C LEU A 260 2.40 -16.96 6.78
N CYS A 261 3.69 -17.02 7.15
CA CYS A 261 4.49 -18.25 7.10
C CYS A 261 4.43 -19.07 8.40
N ILE A 262 3.98 -18.48 9.50
CA ILE A 262 3.93 -19.11 10.83
C ILE A 262 2.55 -19.76 11.08
N GLU A 263 1.48 -19.13 10.61
CA GLU A 263 0.14 -19.69 10.71
C GLU A 263 -0.09 -20.71 9.56
N PRO A 264 -0.87 -21.80 9.77
CA PRO A 264 -1.20 -22.77 8.72
C PRO A 264 -2.14 -22.19 7.62
N PHE A 265 -2.05 -20.89 7.36
CA PHE A 265 -2.94 -20.11 6.52
C PHE A 265 -3.03 -20.64 5.08
N LEU A 266 -1.89 -21.03 4.48
CA LEU A 266 -1.89 -21.58 3.12
C LEU A 266 -2.54 -22.96 3.03
N SER A 267 -2.44 -23.77 4.09
CA SER A 267 -3.14 -25.07 4.15
C SER A 267 -4.66 -24.91 4.31
N ASP A 268 -5.12 -23.79 4.89
CA ASP A 268 -6.54 -23.47 4.97
C ASP A 268 -7.07 -22.79 3.69
N LEU A 269 -6.23 -22.04 2.96
CA LEU A 269 -6.54 -21.53 1.62
C LEU A 269 -6.66 -22.66 0.58
N GLU A 270 -5.95 -23.78 0.76
CA GLU A 270 -6.09 -24.95 -0.09
C GLU A 270 -7.53 -25.50 -0.10
N LYS A 271 -8.24 -25.37 1.04
CA LYS A 271 -9.68 -25.69 1.18
C LYS A 271 -10.61 -24.65 0.55
N CYS A 272 -10.08 -23.48 0.19
CA CYS A 272 -10.80 -22.38 -0.45
C CYS A 272 -10.44 -22.23 -1.94
N ARG A 273 -9.65 -23.15 -2.51
CA ARG A 273 -9.39 -23.16 -3.95
C ARG A 273 -10.69 -23.34 -4.70
N GLU A 274 -10.81 -22.65 -5.83
CA GLU A 274 -11.94 -22.87 -6.73
C GLU A 274 -11.95 -24.35 -7.13
N PRO A 275 -13.08 -25.05 -6.95
CA PRO A 275 -13.18 -26.45 -7.28
C PRO A 275 -12.94 -26.66 -8.77
N GLU A 276 -11.85 -27.35 -9.11
CA GLU A 276 -11.47 -27.63 -10.50
C GLU A 276 -12.41 -28.65 -11.18
N THR A 277 -13.24 -29.34 -10.41
CA THR A 277 -14.16 -30.37 -10.90
C THR A 277 -15.51 -30.26 -10.21
N GLN A 278 -16.57 -30.71 -10.90
CA GLN A 278 -17.94 -30.74 -10.34
C GLN A 278 -18.04 -31.58 -9.06
N SER A 279 -17.20 -32.62 -8.91
CA SER A 279 -17.11 -33.43 -7.69
C SER A 279 -16.49 -32.69 -6.51
N ASN A 280 -15.65 -31.69 -6.75
CA ASN A 280 -15.08 -30.86 -5.68
C ASN A 280 -16.07 -29.79 -5.17
N PHE A 281 -17.20 -29.62 -5.86
CA PHE A 281 -18.26 -28.67 -5.51
C PHE A 281 -19.33 -29.26 -4.57
N ASN A 282 -19.45 -30.59 -4.52
CA ASN A 282 -20.47 -31.34 -3.77
C ASN A 282 -19.89 -31.99 -2.52
#